data_AF-A0A349D3N6-F1
#
_entry.id   AF-A0A349D3N6-F1
#
_cell.length_a   1.000
_cell.length_b   1.000
_cell.length_c   1.000
_cell.angle_alpha   90.00
_cell.angle_beta   90.00
_cell.angle_gamma   90.00
#
_symmetry.space_group_name_H-M   'P 1'
#
loop_
_entity.id
_entity.type
_entity.pdbx_description
1 polymer ?
#
loop_
_entity_poly.entity_id
_entity_poly.type
_entity_poly.pdbx_seq_one_letter_code
_entity_poly.pdbx_strand_id
1 'polypeptide(L)' 'TEEALDYLGPERRLVIVRELTKKFEEVIRGTTQELKELLQAKQLKGEIVVVVEGK' A
#
# COMPACT_ATOMS: atom_id res chain seq x y z
N THR A 1 -4.38 4.51 -8.70
CA THR A 1 -4.92 3.89 -7.47
C THR A 1 -6.33 3.37 -7.64
N GLU A 2 -7.12 3.81 -8.63
CA GLU A 2 -8.44 3.20 -8.89
C GLU A 2 -8.34 1.75 -9.36
N GLU A 3 -7.39 1.44 -10.24
CA GLU A 3 -7.20 0.11 -10.82
C GLU A 3 -6.98 -1.01 -9.77
N ALA A 4 -6.32 -0.73 -8.65
CA ALA A 4 -6.02 -1.77 -7.65
C ALA A 4 -7.29 -2.36 -7.00
N LEU A 5 -8.32 -1.54 -6.77
CA LEU A 5 -9.60 -2.03 -6.23
C LEU A 5 -10.32 -2.91 -7.25
N ASP A 6 -10.27 -2.54 -8.52
CA ASP A 6 -10.97 -3.27 -9.59
C ASP A 6 -10.39 -4.68 -9.77
N TYR A 7 -9.08 -4.86 -9.60
CA TYR A 7 -8.41 -6.16 -9.78
C TYR A 7 -8.26 -6.98 -8.50
N LEU A 8 -8.08 -6.36 -7.33
CA LEU A 8 -7.78 -7.07 -6.08
C LEU A 8 -9.01 -7.19 -5.16
N GLY A 9 -10.01 -6.32 -5.32
CA GLY A 9 -11.14 -6.19 -4.41
C GLY A 9 -10.80 -5.40 -3.15
N PRO A 10 -11.80 -4.87 -2.44
CA PRO A 10 -11.60 -3.97 -1.30
C PRO A 10 -10.92 -4.64 -0.11
N GLU A 11 -11.24 -5.91 0.16
CA GLU A 11 -10.82 -6.65 1.35
C GLU A 11 -9.43 -7.29 1.23
N ARG A 12 -8.78 -7.23 0.07
CA ARG A 12 -7.47 -7.88 -0.12
C ARG A 12 -6.43 -7.23 0.76
N ARG A 13 -5.70 -8.02 1.55
CA ARG A 13 -4.63 -7.51 2.41
C ARG A 13 -3.41 -7.12 1.60
N LEU A 14 -2.86 -5.97 1.93
CA LEU A 14 -1.70 -5.36 1.28
C LEU A 14 -0.73 -4.83 2.34
N VAL A 15 0.54 -4.77 1.95
CA VAL A 15 1.58 -4.05 2.71
C VAL A 15 2.29 -3.10 1.78
N ILE A 16 2.38 -1.83 2.16
CA ILE A 16 3.18 -0.81 1.48
C ILE A 16 4.39 -0.53 2.35
N VAL A 17 5.59 -0.70 1.80
CA VAL A 17 6.85 -0.34 2.44
C VAL A 17 7.48 0.80 1.65
N ARG A 18 7.87 1.85 2.36
CA ARG A 18 8.56 3.01 1.79
C ARG A 18 9.99 3.03 2.29
N GLU A 19 10.94 3.29 1.38
CA GLU A 19 12.38 3.40 1.68
C GLU A 19 12.95 2.14 2.37
N LEU A 20 12.64 0.96 1.81
CA LEU A 20 13.05 -0.34 2.35
C LEU A 20 14.56 -0.34 2.68
N THR A 21 14.93 -0.80 3.88
CA THR A 21 16.31 -0.87 4.42
C THR A 21 16.97 0.48 4.80
N LYS A 22 16.31 1.62 4.57
CA LYS A 22 16.83 2.93 4.99
C LYS A 22 16.46 3.23 6.44
N LYS A 23 17.20 4.15 7.07
CA LYS A 23 17.00 4.55 8.47
C LYS A 23 15.58 5.07 8.78
N PHE A 24 14.85 5.52 7.76
CA PHE A 24 13.51 6.09 7.87
C PHE A 24 12.48 5.26 7.08
N GLU A 25 12.59 3.93 7.11
CA GLU A 25 11.59 3.07 6.48
C GLU A 25 10.22 3.27 7.13
N GLU A 26 9.16 3.21 6.31
CA GLU A 26 7.78 3.28 6.78
C GLU A 26 7.03 2.05 6.25
N VAL A 27 6.37 1.31 7.14
CA VAL A 27 5.60 0.12 6.78
C VAL A 27 4.13 0.33 7.14
N ILE A 28 3.27 0.29 6.12
CA ILE A 28 1.83 0.48 6.23
C ILE A 28 1.14 -0.81 5.83
N ARG A 29 0.22 -1.30 6.65
CA ARG A 29 -0.55 -2.54 6.41
C ARG A 29 -2.04 -2.22 6.46
N GLY A 30 -2.81 -2.87 5.61
CA GLY A 30 -4.26 -2.70 5.59
C GLY A 30 -4.88 -3.44 4.42
N THR A 31 -6.20 -3.30 4.29
CA THR A 31 -6.93 -3.74 3.10
C THR A 31 -6.68 -2.78 1.93
N THR A 32 -7.02 -3.22 0.72
CA THR A 32 -6.88 -2.39 -0.49
C THR A 32 -7.70 -1.10 -0.37
N GLN A 33 -8.87 -1.17 0.28
CA GLN A 33 -9.70 -0.01 0.56
C GLN A 33 -9.04 0.97 1.54
N GLU A 34 -8.61 0.47 2.72
CA GLU A 34 -7.98 1.30 3.75
C GLU A 34 -6.73 2.02 3.23
N LEU A 35 -5.89 1.30 2.47
CA LEU A 35 -4.67 1.87 1.91
C LEU A 35 -4.96 2.90 0.83
N LYS A 36 -6.02 2.72 0.01
CA LYS A 36 -6.42 3.74 -0.96
C LYS A 36 -6.81 5.04 -0.27
N GLU A 37 -7.63 4.97 0.76
CA GLU A 37 -8.07 6.13 1.54
C GLU A 37 -6.86 6.84 2.20
N LEU A 38 -5.95 6.07 2.79
CA LEU A 38 -4.73 6.59 3.39
C LEU A 38 -3.86 7.32 2.36
N LEU A 39 -3.69 6.76 1.16
CA LEU A 39 -2.88 7.36 0.09
C LEU A 39 -3.53 8.59 -0.55
N GLN A 40 -4.85 8.74 -0.46
CA GLN A 40 -5.53 9.97 -0.88
C GLN A 40 -5.24 11.13 0.08
N ALA A 41 -5.15 10.85 1.38
CA ALA A 41 -4.82 11.85 2.40
C ALA A 41 -3.32 12.14 2.51
N LYS A 42 -2.46 11.17 2.17
CA LYS A 42 -1.00 11.26 2.32
C LYS A 42 -0.29 10.84 1.03
N GLN A 43 0.42 11.78 0.42
CA GLN A 43 1.28 11.48 -0.73
C GLN A 43 2.58 10.81 -0.26
N LEU A 44 2.78 9.53 -0.62
CA LEU A 44 4.05 8.84 -0.43
C LEU A 44 5.03 9.23 -1.55
N LYS A 45 6.29 9.47 -1.20
CA LYS A 45 7.36 9.82 -2.15
C LYS A 45 8.60 8.98 -1.90
N GLY A 46 9.33 8.65 -2.96
CA GLY A 46 10.55 7.83 -2.89
C GLY A 46 10.32 6.39 -3.30
N GLU A 47 11.17 5.48 -2.85
CA GLU A 47 11.09 4.05 -3.22
C GLU A 47 9.93 3.37 -2.47
N ILE A 48 9.06 2.68 -3.22
CA ILE A 48 7.87 2.01 -2.68
C ILE A 48 7.88 0.54 -3.11
N VAL A 49 7.68 -0.34 -2.13
CA VAL A 49 7.46 -1.78 -2.32
C VAL A 49 6.03 -2.10 -1.88
N VAL A 50 5.31 -2.86 -2.70
CA VAL A 50 3.96 -3.33 -2.36
C VAL A 50 3.97 -4.85 -2.33
N VAL A 51 3.50 -5.42 -1.22
CA VAL A 51 3.27 -6.86 -1.08
C VAL A 51 1.77 -7.10 -1.10
N VAL A 52 1.34 -7.99 -1.99
CA VAL A 52 -0.06 -8.37 -2.15
C VAL A 52 -0.25 -9.74 -1.52
N GLU A 53 -1.30 -9.91 -0.71
CA GLU A 53 -1.70 -11.21 -0.20
C GLU A 53 -1.94 -12.21 -1.35
N GLY A 54 -1.44 -13.44 -1.16
CA GLY A 54 -1.57 -14.53 -2.13
C GLY A 54 -3.01 -14.98 -2.35
N LYS A 55 -3.21 -15.84 -3.35
CA LYS A 55 -4.49 -16.51 -3.58
C LYS A 55 -4.67 -17.73 -2.70
#